data_AF-A0A4U5Q0X0-F1
#
_entry.id   AF-A0A4U5Q0X0-F1
#
_cell.length_a   1.000
_cell.length_b   1.000
_cell.length_c   1.000
_cell.angle_alpha   90.00
_cell.angle_beta   90.00
_cell.angle_gamma   90.00
#
_symmetry.space_group_name_H-M   'P 1'
#
loop_
_entity.id
_entity.type
_entity.pdbx_description
1 polymer ?
#
loop_
_entity_poly.entity_id
_entity_poly.type
_entity_poly.pdbx_seq_one_letter_code
_entity_poly.pdbx_strand_id
1 'polypeptide(L)'
;MAAAAAVAAKITAVWKHNFQQEIFRLDVVLFRFPVVSFDTEFPGFFQNTPRDAIDLTRYKDLRHNVDPSRLIQFGITVADARGNIGGTWEFNLRFDLSKDLFVS
;
A
#
# COMPACT_ATOMS: atom_id res chain seq x y z
N MET A 1 12.47 14.12 -26.38
CA MET A 1 12.20 13.57 -25.04
C MET A 1 12.67 12.13 -25.02
N ALA A 2 13.79 11.84 -24.35
CA ALA A 2 14.19 10.45 -24.13
C ALA A 2 13.31 9.90 -23.02
N ALA A 3 12.56 8.83 -23.30
CA ALA A 3 11.98 8.01 -22.25
C ALA A 3 13.16 7.50 -21.41
N ALA A 4 13.26 7.94 -20.16
CA ALA A 4 14.19 7.34 -19.22
C ALA A 4 13.88 5.84 -19.23
N ALA A 5 14.85 5.02 -19.63
CA ALA A 5 14.71 3.57 -19.53
C ALA A 5 14.38 3.28 -18.07
N ALA A 6 13.16 2.80 -17.81
CA ALA A 6 12.77 2.34 -16.50
C ALA A 6 13.66 1.14 -16.19
N VAL A 7 14.78 1.39 -15.51
CA VAL A 7 15.43 0.34 -14.74
C VAL A 7 14.32 -0.17 -13.85
N ALA A 8 13.89 -1.41 -14.05
CA ALA A 8 12.85 -2.02 -13.24
C ALA A 8 13.26 -1.82 -11.78
N ALA A 9 12.60 -0.89 -11.09
CA ALA A 9 12.93 -0.55 -9.73
C ALA A 9 12.71 -1.81 -8.91
N LYS A 10 13.78 -2.34 -8.32
CA LYS A 10 13.70 -3.57 -7.54
C LYS A 10 12.74 -3.34 -6.37
N ILE A 11 11.65 -4.11 -6.35
CA ILE A 11 10.70 -4.11 -5.24
C ILE A 11 11.30 -4.94 -4.10
N THR A 12 11.35 -4.36 -2.90
CA THR A 12 11.86 -5.01 -1.70
C THR A 12 10.70 -5.62 -0.93
N ALA A 13 10.58 -6.95 -0.97
CA ALA A 13 9.58 -7.67 -0.19
C ALA A 13 9.92 -7.63 1.30
N VAL A 14 8.99 -7.11 2.10
CA VAL A 14 9.10 -6.98 3.55
C VAL A 14 8.16 -7.97 4.22
N TRP A 15 8.72 -8.82 5.05
CA TRP A 15 8.06 -9.84 5.86
C TRP A 15 8.42 -9.62 7.33
N LYS A 16 7.81 -10.42 8.22
CA LYS A 16 8.05 -10.33 9.67
C LYS A 16 9.54 -10.35 10.07
N HIS A 17 10.36 -11.14 9.38
CA HIS A 17 11.77 -11.35 9.75
C HIS A 17 12.69 -10.18 9.37
N ASN A 18 12.37 -9.39 8.34
CA ASN A 18 13.17 -8.25 7.88
C ASN A 18 12.49 -6.89 8.07
N PHE A 19 11.27 -6.85 8.64
CA PHE A 19 10.52 -5.62 8.87
C PHE A 19 11.34 -4.51 9.53
N GLN A 20 12.03 -4.81 10.63
CA GLN A 20 12.82 -3.83 11.37
C GLN A 20 13.98 -3.25 10.55
N GLN A 21 14.60 -4.08 9.71
CA GLN A 21 15.69 -3.64 8.85
C GLN A 21 15.18 -2.73 7.73
N GLU A 22 14.08 -3.10 7.09
CA GLU A 22 13.57 -2.36 5.94
C GLU A 22 12.83 -1.08 6.34
N ILE A 23 12.14 -1.05 7.48
CA ILE A 23 11.53 0.19 7.98
C ILE A 23 12.58 1.24 8.34
N PHE A 24 13.72 0.82 8.90
CA PHE A 24 14.85 1.72 9.16
C PHE A 24 15.47 2.26 7.85
N ARG A 25 15.59 1.41 6.82
CA ARG A 25 16.05 1.85 5.50
C ARG A 25 15.09 2.85 4.87
N LEU A 26 13.78 2.59 4.93
CA LEU A 26 12.75 3.50 4.46
C LEU A 26 12.86 4.86 5.16
N ASP A 27 12.96 4.88 6.50
CA ASP A 27 13.11 6.09 7.30
C ASP A 27 14.33 6.93 6.87
N VAL A 28 15.49 6.29 6.72
CA VAL A 28 16.72 6.97 6.27
C VAL A 28 16.58 7.53 4.84
N VAL A 29 15.87 6.81 3.95
CA VAL A 29 15.71 7.23 2.55
C VAL A 29 14.71 8.40 2.42
N LEU A 30 13.71 8.50 3.30
CA LEU A 30 12.73 9.59 3.29
C LEU A 30 13.34 10.99 3.43
N PHE A 31 14.49 11.13 4.10
CA PHE A 31 15.22 12.40 4.18
C PHE A 31 15.66 12.93 2.80
N ARG A 32 15.90 12.04 1.84
CA ARG A 32 16.35 12.39 0.48
C ARG A 32 15.23 12.28 -0.55
N PHE A 33 14.26 11.40 -0.30
CA PHE A 33 13.15 11.08 -1.20
C PHE A 33 11.81 11.24 -0.44
N PRO A 34 11.36 12.48 -0.19
CA PRO A 34 10.23 12.75 0.70
C PRO A 34 8.84 12.55 0.07
N VAL A 35 8.76 12.30 -1.24
CA VAL A 35 7.48 12.06 -1.92
C VAL A 35 7.11 10.60 -1.78
N VAL A 36 5.97 10.30 -1.16
CA VAL A 36 5.51 8.92 -0.91
C VAL A 36 4.31 8.62 -1.78
N SER A 37 4.42 7.57 -2.59
CA SER A 37 3.28 6.90 -3.22
C SER A 37 3.02 5.61 -2.47
N PHE A 38 1.75 5.28 -2.25
CA PHE A 38 1.38 4.03 -1.58
C PHE A 38 0.17 3.38 -2.23
N ASP A 39 0.05 2.08 -2.00
CA ASP A 39 -1.09 1.28 -2.44
C ASP A 39 -1.33 0.13 -1.45
N THR A 40 -2.53 -0.43 -1.43
CA THR A 40 -2.93 -1.49 -0.50
C THR A 40 -3.72 -2.58 -1.21
N GLU A 41 -3.46 -3.83 -0.84
CA GLU A 41 -4.29 -4.98 -1.26
C GLU A 41 -5.06 -5.52 -0.06
N PHE A 42 -6.34 -5.79 -0.26
CA PHE A 42 -7.29 -6.25 0.76
C PHE A 42 -8.33 -7.18 0.11
N PRO A 43 -9.10 -7.97 0.87
CA PRO A 43 -9.89 -9.08 0.32
C PRO A 43 -11.14 -8.66 -0.48
N GLY A 44 -11.17 -7.44 -1.02
CA GLY A 44 -12.28 -6.88 -1.79
C GLY A 44 -13.31 -6.15 -0.93
N PHE A 45 -14.53 -6.01 -1.46
CA PHE A 45 -15.62 -5.24 -0.85
C PHE A 45 -16.80 -6.15 -0.49
N PHE A 46 -17.34 -5.96 0.71
CA PHE A 46 -18.59 -6.56 1.15
C PHE A 46 -19.81 -5.80 0.61
N GLN A 47 -19.68 -4.48 0.47
CA GLN A 47 -20.71 -3.60 -0.04
C GLN A 47 -20.16 -2.73 -1.17
N ASN A 48 -20.86 -2.72 -2.31
CA ASN A 48 -20.53 -1.84 -3.44
C ASN A 48 -21.06 -0.42 -3.21
N THR A 49 -20.25 0.57 -3.54
CA THR A 49 -20.65 1.98 -3.53
C THR A 49 -21.05 2.43 -4.93
N PRO A 50 -22.25 3.02 -5.13
CA PRO A 50 -22.65 3.59 -6.41
C PRO A 50 -21.68 4.69 -6.88
N ARG A 51 -21.44 4.77 -8.20
CA ARG A 51 -20.47 5.72 -8.77
C ARG A 51 -20.88 7.18 -8.53
N ASP A 52 -22.19 7.43 -8.54
CA ASP A 52 -22.86 8.72 -8.30
C ASP A 52 -23.24 8.95 -6.83
N ALA A 53 -22.82 8.07 -5.91
CA ALA A 53 -23.07 8.23 -4.49
C ALA A 53 -22.51 9.56 -3.97
N ILE A 54 -23.27 10.21 -3.07
CA ILE A 54 -22.79 11.38 -2.33
C ILE A 54 -21.66 10.98 -1.37
N ASP A 55 -20.83 11.94 -0.98
CA ASP A 55 -19.62 11.67 -0.18
C ASP A 55 -19.92 11.02 1.17
N LEU A 56 -21.05 11.38 1.80
CA LEU A 56 -21.48 10.74 3.05
C LEU A 56 -21.74 9.23 2.87
N THR A 57 -22.36 8.84 1.75
CA THR A 57 -22.61 7.44 1.43
C THR A 57 -21.30 6.73 1.07
N ARG A 58 -20.45 7.36 0.25
CA ARG A 58 -19.13 6.80 -0.08
C ARG A 58 -18.30 6.51 1.16
N TYR A 59 -18.27 7.43 2.12
CA TYR A 59 -17.55 7.24 3.37
C TYR A 59 -18.15 6.12 4.21
N LYS A 60 -19.48 6.05 4.33
CA LYS A 60 -20.17 4.99 5.10
C LYS A 60 -19.87 3.61 4.53
N ASP A 61 -19.95 3.45 3.22
CA ASP A 61 -19.70 2.17 2.55
C ASP A 61 -18.21 1.81 2.61
N LEU A 62 -17.31 2.77 2.40
CA LEU A 62 -15.87 2.56 2.57
C LEU A 62 -15.57 2.07 3.98
N ARG A 63 -16.12 2.74 5.00
CA ARG A 63 -15.95 2.35 6.40
C ARG A 63 -16.50 0.94 6.66
N HIS A 64 -17.69 0.63 6.14
CA HIS A 64 -18.28 -0.71 6.28
C HIS A 64 -17.41 -1.80 5.68
N ASN A 65 -16.73 -1.53 4.56
CA ASN A 65 -15.78 -2.46 3.95
C ASN A 65 -14.45 -2.54 4.71
N VAL A 66 -13.92 -1.41 5.16
CA VAL A 66 -12.56 -1.30 5.72
C VAL A 66 -12.51 -1.75 7.18
N ASP A 67 -13.47 -1.37 8.03
CA ASP A 67 -13.48 -1.68 9.46
C ASP A 67 -13.33 -3.19 9.77
N PRO A 68 -14.00 -4.12 9.06
CA PRO A 68 -13.84 -5.55 9.30
C PRO A 68 -12.68 -6.18 8.49
N SER A 69 -12.10 -5.48 7.52
CA SER A 69 -11.08 -6.05 6.63
C SER A 69 -9.70 -6.07 7.26
N ARG A 70 -8.93 -7.11 6.93
CA ARG A 70 -7.47 -7.10 7.13
C ARG A 70 -6.75 -6.84 5.82
N LEU A 71 -5.74 -5.97 5.89
CA LEU A 71 -4.84 -5.75 4.75
C LEU A 71 -3.99 -7.00 4.49
N ILE A 72 -3.79 -7.31 3.21
CA ILE A 72 -2.95 -8.38 2.73
C ILE A 72 -1.55 -7.82 2.43
N GLN A 73 -1.49 -6.71 1.68
CA GLN A 73 -0.24 -6.02 1.35
C GLN A 73 -0.37 -4.51 1.49
N PHE A 74 0.77 -3.87 1.73
CA PHE A 74 0.92 -2.42 1.68
C PHE A 74 2.20 -2.08 0.90
N GLY A 75 2.05 -1.43 -0.24
CA GLY A 75 3.15 -0.98 -1.09
C GLY A 75 3.51 0.46 -0.78
N ILE A 76 4.80 0.77 -0.68
CA ILE A 76 5.33 2.14 -0.60
C ILE A 76 6.41 2.31 -1.65
N THR A 77 6.34 3.40 -2.43
CA THR A 77 7.45 3.91 -3.24
C THR A 77 7.78 5.32 -2.80
N VAL A 78 9.07 5.60 -2.63
CA VAL A 78 9.56 6.94 -2.28
C VAL A 78 10.30 7.56 -3.47
N ALA A 79 10.12 8.86 -3.66
CA ALA A 79 10.73 9.63 -4.72
C ALA A 79 11.16 11.03 -4.25
N ASP A 80 12.04 11.67 -5.02
CA ASP A 80 12.37 13.08 -4.84
C ASP A 80 11.39 13.97 -5.63
N ALA A 81 11.52 15.29 -5.48
CA ALA A 81 10.66 16.26 -6.17
C ALA A 81 10.79 16.23 -7.71
N ARG A 82 11.80 15.53 -8.25
CA ARG A 82 12.03 15.37 -9.70
C ARG A 82 11.50 14.02 -10.19
N GLY A 83 10.94 13.19 -9.32
CA GLY A 83 10.43 11.86 -9.65
C GLY A 83 11.50 10.78 -9.70
N ASN A 84 12.73 11.03 -9.23
CA ASN A 84 13.72 9.96 -9.10
C ASN A 84 13.32 9.04 -7.95
N ILE A 85 13.27 7.73 -8.21
CA ILE A 85 12.85 6.72 -7.23
C ILE A 85 13.99 6.42 -6.26
N GLY A 86 13.71 6.54 -4.96
CA GLY A 86 14.62 6.19 -3.87
C GLY A 86 14.46 4.75 -3.36
N GLY A 87 13.36 4.09 -3.73
CA GLY A 87 13.09 2.69 -3.41
C GLY A 87 11.61 2.35 -3.43
N THR A 88 11.31 1.05 -3.51
CA THR A 88 9.96 0.49 -3.42
C THR A 88 9.97 -0.69 -2.46
N TRP A 89 9.02 -0.69 -1.51
CA TRP A 89 8.82 -1.73 -0.51
C TRP A 89 7.40 -2.30 -0.63
N GLU A 90 7.31 -3.61 -0.51
CA GLU A 90 6.04 -4.32 -0.45
C GLU A 90 5.94 -5.03 0.90
N PHE A 91 5.16 -4.48 1.81
CA PHE A 91 4.91 -5.06 3.13
C PHE A 91 3.86 -6.15 3.01
N ASN A 92 4.29 -7.39 3.23
CA ASN A 92 3.45 -8.57 3.21
C ASN A 92 2.95 -8.86 4.64
N LEU A 93 1.66 -8.64 4.86
CA LEU A 93 1.03 -8.74 6.16
C LEU A 93 0.53 -10.16 6.42
N ARG A 94 0.33 -10.48 7.70
CA ARG A 94 -0.25 -11.77 8.08
C ARG A 94 -1.73 -11.78 7.68
N PHE A 95 -2.09 -12.73 6.83
CA PHE A 95 -3.48 -12.97 6.41
C PHE A 95 -3.79 -14.46 6.45
N ASP A 96 -4.89 -14.83 7.13
CA ASP A 96 -5.37 -16.21 7.26
C ASP A 96 -6.72 -16.33 6.55
N LEU A 97 -6.75 -17.02 5.40
CA LEU A 97 -7.97 -17.18 4.59
C LEU A 97 -9.16 -17.75 5.38
N SER A 98 -8.92 -18.57 6.40
CA SER A 98 -9.97 -19.18 7.19
C SER A 98 -10.61 -18.25 8.23
N LYS A 99 -9.93 -17.14 8.57
CA LYS A 99 -10.34 -16.21 9.63
C LYS A 99 -10.59 -14.80 9.14
N ASP A 100 -9.84 -14.38 8.13
CA ASP A 100 -9.74 -12.97 7.73
C ASP A 100 -10.53 -12.67 6.43
N LEU A 101 -11.01 -13.70 5.71
CA LEU A 101 -11.74 -13.55 4.44
C LEU A 101 -13.25 -13.37 4.63
N PHE A 102 -13.79 -13.88 5.74
CA PHE A 102 -15.21 -13.79 6.10
C PHE A 102 -15.31 -13.37 7.56
N VAL A 103 -15.19 -12.07 7.82
CA VAL A 103 -15.50 -11.53 9.14
C VAL A 103 -17.02 -11.36 9.19
N SER A 104 -17.70 -12.25 9.93
CA SER A 104 -19.15 -12.16 10.18
C SER A 104 -19.46 -11.06 11.18
#